data_AF-A0A453D4C8-F1
#
_entry.id   AF-A0A453D4C8-F1
#
_cell.length_a   1.000
_cell.length_b   1.000
_cell.length_c   1.000
_cell.angle_alpha   90.00
_cell.angle_beta   90.00
_cell.angle_gamma   90.00
#
_symmetry.space_group_name_H-M   'P 1'
#
loop_
_entity.id
_entity.type
_entity.pdbx_description
1 polymer ?
#
loop_
_entity_poly.entity_id
_entity_poly.type
_entity_poly.pdbx_seq_one_letter_code
_entity_poly.pdbx_strand_id
1 'polypeptide(L)'
;MWGKMKTTGDDTMYPKPLMDLSGWNIRCMASGTMHHVVGADDSCISWGNAQYGELGYGPMGQKSSANPKKVDSLEGMHVTGCWLWIRTVSDYCGQSKSW
;
A
#
# COMPACT_ATOMS: atom_id res chain seq x y z
N MET A 1 -11.22 3.64 -6.01
CA MET A 1 -10.56 2.54 -6.74
C MET A 1 -11.57 1.86 -7.64
N TRP A 2 -11.18 1.60 -8.89
CA TRP A 2 -11.94 0.81 -9.87
C TRP A 2 -11.03 -0.32 -10.37
N GLY A 3 -11.60 -1.36 -10.96
CA GLY A 3 -10.88 -2.54 -11.43
C GLY A 3 -11.04 -3.76 -10.53
N LYS A 4 -10.18 -4.77 -10.75
CA LYS A 4 -10.23 -6.07 -10.07
C LYS A 4 -9.34 -6.06 -8.83
N MET A 5 -9.94 -6.03 -7.64
CA MET A 5 -9.21 -6.15 -6.36
C MET A 5 -9.05 -7.61 -5.89
N LYS A 6 -9.85 -8.54 -6.42
CA LYS A 6 -9.81 -9.97 -6.09
C LYS A 6 -9.96 -10.79 -7.38
N THR A 7 -9.29 -11.94 -7.44
CA THR A 7 -9.41 -12.89 -8.57
C THR A 7 -10.81 -13.51 -8.64
N THR A 8 -11.51 -13.57 -7.48
CA THR A 8 -12.87 -14.07 -7.34
C THR A 8 -13.68 -13.05 -6.52
N GLY A 9 -14.49 -12.22 -7.17
CA GLY A 9 -15.33 -11.20 -6.52
C GLY A 9 -15.55 -9.94 -7.35
N ASP A 10 -16.52 -9.12 -6.92
CA ASP A 10 -17.14 -8.00 -7.65
C ASP A 10 -16.16 -7.08 -8.39
N ASP A 11 -16.31 -7.05 -9.71
CA ASP A 11 -15.60 -6.10 -10.58
C ASP A 11 -16.21 -4.73 -10.39
N THR A 12 -15.41 -3.84 -9.79
CA THR A 12 -15.84 -2.46 -9.66
C THR A 12 -15.55 -1.74 -10.97
N MET A 13 -16.54 -1.70 -11.86
CA MET A 13 -16.43 -1.09 -13.20
C MET A 13 -16.55 0.45 -13.19
N TYR A 14 -16.68 1.06 -12.02
CA TYR A 14 -16.80 2.51 -11.85
C TYR A 14 -15.91 3.00 -10.69
N PRO A 15 -15.48 4.28 -10.69
CA PRO A 15 -14.68 4.81 -9.59
C PRO A 15 -15.49 4.80 -8.29
N LYS A 16 -15.14 3.93 -7.34
CA LYS A 16 -15.67 3.98 -5.97
C LYS A 16 -14.69 4.70 -5.04
N PRO A 17 -15.09 5.72 -4.28
CA PRO A 17 -14.23 6.27 -3.23
C PRO A 17 -13.93 5.19 -2.18
N LEU A 18 -12.65 5.10 -1.76
CA LEU A 18 -12.24 4.18 -0.70
C LEU A 18 -12.28 4.94 0.62
N MET A 19 -13.40 4.83 1.34
CA MET A 19 -13.64 5.61 2.56
C MET A 19 -12.64 5.27 3.68
N ASP A 20 -12.03 4.09 3.65
CA ASP A 20 -10.99 3.68 4.61
C ASP A 20 -9.69 4.52 4.50
N LEU A 21 -9.49 5.22 3.37
CA LEU A 21 -8.38 6.17 3.21
C LEU A 21 -8.79 7.61 3.55
N SER A 22 -10.04 7.85 3.97
CA SER A 22 -10.47 9.19 4.34
C SER A 22 -9.73 9.67 5.59
N GLY A 23 -9.32 10.94 5.58
CA GLY A 23 -8.51 11.53 6.65
C GLY A 23 -7.00 11.37 6.49
N TRP A 24 -6.54 10.59 5.51
CA TRP A 24 -5.12 10.46 5.18
C TRP A 24 -4.78 11.28 3.94
N ASN A 25 -3.69 12.04 4.01
CA ASN A 25 -3.23 12.83 2.88
C ASN A 25 -2.35 11.95 1.98
N ILE A 26 -2.98 11.34 0.97
CA ILE A 26 -2.30 10.47 0.03
C ILE A 26 -1.43 11.29 -0.93
N ARG A 27 -0.12 11.02 -0.95
CA ARG A 27 0.87 11.78 -1.74
C ARG A 27 1.37 11.00 -2.94
N CYS A 28 1.52 9.69 -2.78
CA CYS A 28 1.96 8.81 -3.84
C CYS A 28 1.27 7.45 -3.75
N MET A 29 1.14 6.79 -4.88
CA MET A 29 0.43 5.54 -5.03
C MET A 29 1.23 4.65 -5.98
N ALA A 30 1.33 3.38 -5.63
CA ALA A 30 1.84 2.34 -6.47
C ALA A 30 0.83 1.18 -6.45
N SER A 31 0.44 0.71 -7.64
CA SER A 31 -0.43 -0.46 -7.80
C SER A 31 0.25 -1.59 -8.56
N GLY A 32 0.25 -2.79 -7.98
CA GLY A 32 0.74 -4.03 -8.59
C GLY A 32 -0.42 -4.83 -9.16
N THR A 33 -0.20 -6.11 -9.44
CA THR A 33 -1.22 -6.99 -10.02
C THR A 33 -2.39 -7.23 -9.06
N MET A 34 -2.10 -7.44 -7.77
CA MET A 34 -3.12 -7.71 -6.73
C MET A 34 -2.85 -7.01 -5.40
N HIS A 35 -1.83 -6.16 -5.33
CA HIS A 35 -1.47 -5.41 -4.12
C HIS A 35 -1.25 -3.94 -4.47
N HIS A 36 -1.52 -3.08 -3.51
CA HIS A 36 -1.47 -1.64 -3.63
C HIS A 36 -0.74 -1.08 -2.42
N VAL A 37 0.07 -0.05 -2.65
CA VAL A 37 0.84 0.65 -1.64
C VAL A 37 0.68 2.13 -1.88
N VAL A 38 0.41 2.90 -0.84
CA VAL A 38 0.28 4.35 -0.91
C VAL A 38 1.05 5.00 0.23
N GLY A 39 1.73 6.10 -0.09
CA GLY A 39 2.36 6.97 0.90
C GLY A 39 1.34 8.00 1.36
N ALA A 40 1.14 8.10 2.68
CA ALA A 40 0.21 9.03 3.29
C ALA A 40 0.82 9.68 4.53
N ASP A 41 0.92 11.01 4.54
CA ASP A 41 1.57 11.74 5.64
C ASP A 41 2.91 11.08 6.03
N ASP A 42 3.25 10.97 7.31
CA ASP A 42 4.46 10.26 7.76
C ASP A 42 4.28 8.74 7.88
N SER A 43 3.54 8.16 6.95
CA SER A 43 3.25 6.74 6.96
C SER A 43 3.08 6.15 5.56
N CYS A 44 3.09 4.83 5.53
CA CYS A 44 2.80 4.05 4.35
C CYS A 44 1.68 3.08 4.66
N ILE A 45 0.83 2.86 3.67
CA ILE A 45 -0.36 2.03 3.79
C ILE A 45 -0.32 1.05 2.64
N SER A 46 -0.52 -0.21 2.94
CA SER A 46 -0.56 -1.26 1.95
C SER A 46 -1.82 -2.09 2.11
N TRP A 47 -2.27 -2.69 1.01
CA TRP A 47 -3.34 -3.69 1.01
C TRP A 47 -3.32 -4.49 -0.27
N GLY A 48 -4.13 -5.53 -0.29
CA GLY A 48 -4.30 -6.48 -1.38
C GLY A 48 -3.80 -7.88 -1.03
N ASN A 49 -3.69 -8.69 -2.07
CA ASN A 49 -3.27 -10.07 -1.98
C ASN A 49 -1.76 -10.19 -2.20
N ALA A 50 -1.11 -10.85 -1.27
CA ALA A 50 0.33 -10.96 -1.13
C ALA A 50 0.63 -12.30 -0.43
N GLN A 51 1.66 -13.01 -0.90
CA GLN A 51 2.03 -14.35 -0.42
C GLN A 51 3.43 -14.39 0.20
N TYR A 52 4.27 -13.42 -0.15
CA TYR A 52 5.69 -13.34 0.18
C TYR A 52 6.04 -12.07 0.96
N GLY A 53 5.09 -11.49 1.68
CA GLY A 53 5.33 -10.31 2.52
C GLY A 53 5.36 -8.99 1.76
N GLU A 54 4.77 -8.93 0.56
CA GLU A 54 4.74 -7.73 -0.30
C GLU A 54 4.11 -6.49 0.34
N LEU A 55 3.40 -6.67 1.45
CA LEU A 55 2.73 -5.59 2.17
C LEU A 55 3.60 -4.94 3.25
N GLY A 56 4.76 -5.52 3.59
CA GLY A 56 5.69 -4.92 4.54
C GLY A 56 5.28 -5.04 6.02
N TYR A 57 4.32 -5.91 6.37
CA TYR A 57 3.90 -6.14 7.76
C TYR A 57 4.89 -6.97 8.59
N GLY A 58 6.07 -7.27 8.04
CA GLY A 58 7.09 -8.10 8.67
C GLY A 58 6.85 -9.62 8.52
N PRO A 59 7.85 -10.44 8.91
CA PRO A 59 7.87 -11.89 8.65
C PRO A 59 6.81 -12.69 9.42
N MET A 60 6.35 -12.19 10.57
CA MET A 60 5.24 -12.77 11.34
C MET A 60 3.90 -12.03 11.11
N GLY A 61 3.89 -11.06 10.20
CA GLY A 61 2.70 -10.28 9.88
C GLY A 61 1.68 -11.05 9.04
N GLN A 62 0.52 -10.42 8.82
CA GLN A 62 -0.47 -10.93 7.88
C GLN A 62 0.11 -10.94 6.46
N LYS A 63 -0.17 -11.98 5.67
CA LYS A 63 0.36 -12.06 4.30
C LYS A 63 -0.43 -11.19 3.33
N SER A 64 -1.76 -11.13 3.51
CA SER A 64 -2.68 -10.36 2.69
C SER A 64 -3.63 -9.53 3.56
N SER A 65 -4.14 -8.43 3.01
CA SER A 65 -5.16 -7.59 3.65
C SER A 65 -6.15 -7.10 2.60
N ALA A 66 -7.44 -7.29 2.80
CA ALA A 66 -8.44 -6.75 1.86
C ALA A 66 -8.61 -5.23 1.99
N ASN A 67 -8.35 -4.69 3.18
CA ASN A 67 -8.56 -3.29 3.52
C ASN A 67 -7.20 -2.56 3.67
N PRO A 68 -7.14 -1.25 3.37
CA PRO A 68 -5.98 -0.42 3.65
C PRO A 68 -5.52 -0.58 5.09
N LYS A 69 -4.23 -0.89 5.28
CA LYS A 69 -3.64 -1.03 6.60
C LYS A 69 -2.29 -0.32 6.64
N LYS A 70 -2.06 0.38 7.75
CA LYS A 70 -0.79 1.06 8.00
C LYS A 70 0.34 0.04 8.12
N VAL A 71 1.48 0.37 7.53
CA VAL A 71 2.72 -0.40 7.66
C VAL A 71 3.53 0.19 8.81
N ASP A 72 3.43 -0.44 9.99
CA ASP A 72 4.06 0.07 11.21
C ASP A 72 5.58 0.19 11.10
N SER A 73 6.22 -0.64 10.27
CA SER A 73 7.68 -0.56 10.01
C SER A 73 8.14 0.71 9.29
N LEU A 74 7.19 1.50 8.76
CA LEU A 74 7.41 2.74 8.02
C LEU A 74 6.83 3.96 8.74
N GLU A 75 6.40 3.80 9.99
CA GLU A 75 5.90 4.90 10.79
C GLU A 75 6.99 5.96 11.03
N GLY A 76 6.64 7.23 10.83
CA GLY A 76 7.57 8.36 10.96
C GLY A 76 8.42 8.61 9.71
N MET A 77 8.25 7.82 8.65
CA MET A 77 8.89 8.09 7.36
C MET A 77 7.99 8.93 6.47
N HIS A 78 8.50 10.09 6.07
CA HIS A 78 7.78 10.98 5.17
C HIS A 78 7.92 10.50 3.71
N VAL A 79 7.12 9.50 3.32
CA VAL A 79 7.19 8.81 2.03
C VAL A 79 6.93 9.75 0.83
N THR A 80 7.94 9.98 0.00
CA THR A 80 7.86 10.81 -1.22
C THR A 80 7.46 10.02 -2.46
N GLY A 81 7.81 8.73 -2.49
CA GLY A 81 7.58 7.87 -3.64
C GLY A 81 7.42 6.42 -3.24
N CYS A 82 6.49 5.74 -3.90
CA CYS A 82 6.28 4.31 -3.78
C CYS A 82 6.61 3.64 -5.12
N TRP A 83 7.49 2.64 -5.10
CA TRP A 83 7.92 1.90 -6.28
C TRP A 83 7.69 0.40 -6.06
N LEU A 84 6.77 -0.19 -6.81
CA LEU A 84 6.40 -1.60 -6.62
C LEU A 84 7.35 -2.60 -7.23
N TRP A 85 8.06 -2.23 -8.31
CA TRP A 85 8.97 -3.16 -8.98
C TRP A 85 10.13 -3.59 -8.08
N ILE A 86 10.51 -2.72 -7.13
CA ILE A 86 11.59 -2.94 -6.14
C ILE A 86 11.01 -2.99 -4.71
N ARG A 87 9.67 -2.98 -4.54
CA ARG A 87 8.97 -2.79 -3.24
C ARG A 87 9.65 -1.76 -2.34
N THR A 88 10.04 -0.64 -2.91
CA THR A 88 10.83 0.37 -2.22
C THR A 88 9.99 1.61 -1.99
N VAL A 89 10.00 2.09 -0.76
CA VAL A 89 9.55 3.44 -0.42
C VAL A 89 10.75 4.30 -0.08
N SER A 90 10.72 5.54 -0.53
CA SER A 90 11.75 6.53 -0.24
C SER A 90 11.13 7.72 0.50
N ASP A 91 11.91 8.37 1.35
CA ASP A 91 11.52 9.59 2.07
C ASP A 91 12.25 10.84 1.52
N TYR A 92 11.98 12.02 2.11
CA TYR A 92 12.69 13.27 1.79
C TYR A 92 14.15 13.30 2.27
N CYS A 93 14.50 12.50 3.27
CA CYS A 93 15.87 12.41 3.80
C CYS A 93 16.78 11.55 2.89
N GLY A 94 16.22 10.90 1.87
CA GLY A 94 16.93 9.96 0.99
C GLY A 94 17.03 8.55 1.58
N GLN A 95 16.32 8.26 2.67
CA GLN A 95 16.17 6.92 3.23
C GLN A 95 15.20 6.13 2.37
N SER A 96 15.63 4.94 1.95
CA SER A 96 14.79 3.98 1.26
C SER A 96 14.66 2.69 2.06
N LYS A 97 13.46 2.14 2.12
CA LYS A 97 13.21 0.81 2.69
C LYS A 97 12.57 -0.08 1.64
N SER A 98 13.09 -1.31 1.52
CA SER A 98 12.64 -2.33 0.58
C SER A 98 12.23 -3.61 1.32
N TRP A 99 11.23 -4.33 0.81
CA TRP A 99 10.80 -5.64 1.35
C TRP A 99 10.32 -6.66 0.30
#